data_AF-A0A6G7WKG0-F1
#
_entry.id   AF-A0A6G7WKG0-F1
#
_cell.length_a   1.000
_cell.length_b   1.000
_cell.length_c   1.000
_cell.angle_alpha   90.00
_cell.angle_beta   90.00
_cell.angle_gamma   90.00
#
_symmetry.space_group_name_H-M   'P 1'
#
loop_
_entity.id
_entity.type
_entity.pdbx_description
1 polymer ?
#
loop_
_entity_poly.entity_id
_entity_poly.type
_entity_poly.pdbx_seq_one_letter_code
_entity_poly.pdbx_strand_id
1 'polypeptide(L)'
;MPNSEMAPSDEIKETALIEIADGLLFDARANIAEQKSLSVPIAELATLGAGVSSLMPALRTVTQTTTINTTGLYQLANAAVGDTLKVASNGNFWGAFKTADGASKFAQLQSAGPLTATTQSVAAINPATMMMAVALFSVEQKLGEIEKMQKQIISFLEIEKESEIEADVETLSNIIAKYKLNWDNEHFVASNHKLVLDIQRTARKNMNGYQKKVDEVLNSKKPVVVQNQVNSTLRDLQKKFKYYRLSLYTFSMASMMEIMLSGNFKEEYITGIKEEIEKLSSVYRDLFGQCSLYLEKISGVSVEVNVLKGIGTASKAVGKFIGSIPLVKEGQVDEFLQDSGKHIKSNAKEIEMSAITAFAEISNPETRVFIDRMEDMIQIYNHTERICFDDKKIYLIAG
;
A
#
# COMPACT_ATOMS: atom_id res chain seq x y z
N MET A 1 0.28 -1.04 -64.62
CA MET A 1 1.46 -0.68 -63.81
C MET A 1 1.86 0.75 -64.13
N PRO A 2 2.40 1.55 -63.19
CA PRO A 2 2.98 1.18 -61.88
C PRO A 2 2.07 1.60 -60.70
N ASN A 3 1.89 0.77 -59.67
CA ASN A 3 2.64 0.78 -58.41
C ASN A 3 3.09 2.19 -57.99
N SER A 4 2.30 2.88 -57.17
CA SER A 4 2.83 3.95 -56.32
C SER A 4 3.59 3.27 -55.18
N GLU A 5 4.90 3.09 -55.36
CA GLU A 5 5.80 2.94 -54.23
C GLU A 5 5.54 4.13 -53.28
N MET A 6 5.01 3.84 -52.09
CA MET A 6 5.16 4.73 -50.95
C MET A 6 6.66 5.01 -50.81
N ALA A 7 7.03 6.29 -50.85
CA ALA A 7 8.41 6.72 -50.78
C ALA A 7 9.10 6.11 -49.53
N PRO A 8 10.25 5.43 -49.68
CA PRO A 8 10.98 4.80 -48.57
C PRO A 8 11.41 5.78 -47.47
N SER A 9 11.39 7.09 -47.74
CA SER A 9 11.96 8.11 -46.88
C SER A 9 11.16 8.42 -45.61
N ASP A 10 9.86 8.16 -45.61
CA ASP A 10 9.01 8.45 -44.44
C ASP A 10 8.98 7.28 -43.46
N GLU A 11 8.92 6.03 -43.94
CA GLU A 11 9.08 4.82 -43.10
C GLU A 11 10.45 4.76 -42.41
N ILE A 12 11.53 5.18 -43.10
CA ILE A 12 12.88 5.20 -42.52
C ILE A 12 12.98 6.25 -41.40
N LYS A 13 12.29 7.39 -41.51
CA LYS A 13 12.28 8.43 -40.46
C LYS A 13 11.43 8.03 -39.27
N GLU A 14 10.31 7.37 -39.51
CA GLU A 14 9.42 6.88 -38.45
C GLU A 14 10.11 5.75 -37.65
N THR A 15 10.79 4.83 -38.34
CA THR A 15 11.58 3.76 -37.70
C THR A 15 12.72 4.33 -36.84
N ALA A 16 13.44 5.33 -37.34
CA ALA A 16 14.50 6.00 -36.58
C ALA A 16 13.97 6.75 -35.35
N LEU A 17 12.79 7.38 -35.44
CA LEU A 17 12.14 8.04 -34.31
C LEU A 17 11.69 7.03 -33.25
N ILE A 18 11.19 5.87 -33.66
CA ILE A 18 10.82 4.78 -32.76
C ILE A 18 12.05 4.24 -32.02
N GLU A 19 13.17 3.99 -32.71
CA GLU A 19 14.41 3.53 -32.07
C GLU A 19 14.95 4.54 -31.05
N ILE A 20 14.92 5.84 -31.36
CA ILE A 20 15.32 6.89 -30.43
C ILE A 20 14.38 6.95 -29.22
N ALA A 21 13.07 6.84 -29.44
CA ALA A 21 12.08 6.84 -28.37
C ALA A 21 12.24 5.62 -27.44
N ASP A 22 12.46 4.44 -28.01
CA ASP A 22 12.69 3.20 -27.26
C ASP A 22 14.00 3.27 -26.46
N GLY A 23 15.06 3.84 -27.03
CA GLY A 23 16.33 4.09 -26.32
C GLY A 23 16.14 5.02 -25.11
N LEU A 24 15.43 6.15 -25.30
CA LEU A 24 15.11 7.07 -24.21
C LEU A 24 14.23 6.42 -23.13
N LEU A 25 13.28 5.57 -23.51
CA LEU A 25 12.45 4.79 -22.58
C LEU A 25 13.27 3.76 -21.80
N PHE A 26 14.23 3.10 -22.44
CA PHE A 26 15.13 2.15 -21.79
C PHE A 26 15.98 2.84 -20.72
N ASP A 27 16.61 3.97 -21.07
CA ASP A 27 17.42 4.75 -20.14
C ASP A 27 16.57 5.30 -18.98
N ALA A 28 15.34 5.76 -19.25
CA ALA A 28 14.42 6.20 -18.21
C ALA A 28 14.04 5.06 -17.25
N ARG A 29 13.75 3.86 -17.78
CA ARG A 29 13.44 2.67 -16.97
C ARG A 29 14.63 2.23 -16.11
N ALA A 30 15.85 2.27 -16.64
CA ALA A 30 17.07 1.97 -15.90
C ALA A 30 17.26 2.93 -14.71
N ASN A 31 17.10 4.24 -14.94
CA ASN A 31 17.19 5.24 -13.88
C ASN A 31 16.12 5.08 -12.79
N ILE A 32 14.88 4.72 -13.15
CA ILE A 32 13.80 4.46 -12.18
C ILE A 32 14.14 3.27 -11.27
N ALA A 33 14.80 2.23 -11.81
CA ALA A 33 15.19 1.05 -11.03
C ALA A 33 16.28 1.36 -9.98
N GLU A 34 17.11 2.39 -10.23
CA GLU A 34 18.13 2.87 -9.29
C GLU A 34 17.55 3.82 -8.23
N GLN A 35 16.36 4.37 -8.45
CA GLN A 35 15.66 5.27 -7.53
C GLN A 35 14.71 4.52 -6.60
N LYS A 36 14.58 5.01 -5.35
CA LYS A 36 13.58 4.50 -4.41
C LYS A 36 12.18 4.82 -4.96
N SER A 37 11.49 3.81 -5.49
CA SER A 37 10.19 3.98 -6.14
C SER A 37 9.15 2.97 -5.64
N LEU A 38 7.91 3.44 -5.49
CA LEU A 38 6.73 2.58 -5.32
C LEU A 38 6.11 2.35 -6.69
N SER A 39 5.83 1.08 -7.03
CA SER A 39 5.27 0.73 -8.33
C SER A 39 3.98 -0.06 -8.22
N VAL A 40 3.02 0.23 -9.10
CA VAL A 40 1.72 -0.47 -9.16
C VAL A 40 1.46 -0.93 -10.58
N PRO A 41 1.15 -2.23 -10.80
CA PRO A 41 0.74 -2.70 -12.12
C PRO A 41 -0.59 -2.09 -12.55
N ILE A 42 -0.65 -1.56 -13.77
CA ILE A 42 -1.86 -0.98 -14.36
C ILE A 42 -2.98 -2.03 -14.44
N ALA A 43 -2.64 -3.30 -14.67
CA ALA A 43 -3.60 -4.40 -14.67
C ALA A 43 -4.35 -4.56 -13.34
N GLU A 44 -3.71 -4.19 -12.22
CA GLU A 44 -4.29 -4.29 -10.88
C GLU A 44 -5.19 -3.10 -10.54
N LEU A 45 -5.14 -1.99 -11.28
CA LEU A 45 -6.00 -0.83 -11.01
C LEU A 45 -7.49 -1.15 -11.11
N ALA A 46 -7.86 -2.12 -11.96
CA ALA A 46 -9.23 -2.59 -12.10
C ALA A 46 -9.75 -3.29 -10.83
N THR A 47 -8.87 -3.79 -9.95
CA THR A 47 -9.25 -4.46 -8.69
C THR A 47 -9.52 -3.47 -7.55
N LEU A 48 -9.12 -2.21 -7.74
CA LEU A 48 -9.18 -1.13 -6.73
C LEU A 48 -10.46 -0.29 -6.81
N GLY A 49 -11.47 -0.73 -7.56
CA GLY A 49 -12.77 -0.09 -7.61
C GLY A 49 -12.98 0.94 -8.73
N ALA A 50 -14.22 1.40 -8.84
CA ALA A 50 -14.66 2.26 -9.94
C ALA A 50 -13.95 3.62 -9.97
N GLY A 51 -13.67 4.21 -8.79
CA GLY A 51 -12.95 5.49 -8.70
C GLY A 51 -11.54 5.42 -9.30
N VAL A 52 -10.82 4.32 -9.07
CA VAL A 52 -9.47 4.08 -9.64
C VAL A 52 -9.53 3.60 -11.10
N SER A 53 -10.55 2.82 -11.46
CA SER A 53 -10.74 2.31 -12.83
C SER A 53 -10.90 3.43 -13.87
N SER A 54 -11.32 4.63 -13.45
CA SER A 54 -11.37 5.83 -14.29
C SER A 54 -10.01 6.27 -14.84
N LEU A 55 -8.90 5.81 -14.24
CA LEU A 55 -7.54 6.05 -14.74
C LEU A 55 -7.22 5.21 -15.99
N MET A 56 -7.86 4.05 -16.16
CA MET A 56 -7.51 3.09 -17.20
C MET A 56 -7.59 3.67 -18.63
N PRO A 57 -8.65 4.42 -19.02
CA PRO A 57 -8.71 5.04 -20.35
C PRO A 57 -7.60 6.08 -20.58
N ALA A 58 -7.26 6.84 -19.53
CA ALA A 58 -6.23 7.89 -19.58
C ALA A 58 -4.81 7.30 -19.67
N LEU A 59 -4.58 6.13 -19.07
CA LEU A 59 -3.33 5.38 -19.17
C LEU A 59 -3.20 4.62 -20.51
N ARG A 60 -4.32 4.29 -21.18
CA ARG A 60 -4.37 3.45 -22.39
C ARG A 60 -4.36 4.22 -23.71
N THR A 61 -4.64 5.53 -23.74
CA THR A 61 -4.92 6.23 -25.01
C THR A 61 -4.29 7.62 -25.05
N VAL A 62 -3.37 7.83 -26.01
CA VAL A 62 -2.82 9.15 -26.35
C VAL A 62 -2.89 9.34 -27.87
N THR A 63 -4.10 9.23 -28.46
CA THR A 63 -4.27 9.49 -29.89
C THR A 63 -5.69 9.96 -30.19
N GLN A 64 -5.87 11.27 -30.40
CA GLN A 64 -7.09 11.81 -31.02
C GLN A 64 -6.80 12.12 -32.49
N THR A 65 -7.49 11.43 -33.39
CA THR A 65 -7.54 11.85 -34.80
C THR A 65 -8.58 12.96 -34.93
N THR A 66 -8.12 14.19 -35.13
CA THR A 66 -9.00 15.32 -35.38
C THR A 66 -9.09 15.53 -36.90
N THR A 67 -10.31 15.49 -37.44
CA THR A 67 -10.55 15.87 -38.83
C THR A 67 -10.72 17.39 -38.90
N ILE A 68 -9.78 18.08 -39.54
CA ILE A 68 -9.89 19.52 -39.78
C ILE A 68 -10.94 19.74 -40.87
N ASN A 69 -11.94 20.58 -40.61
CA ASN A 69 -12.92 20.94 -41.63
C ASN A 69 -12.22 21.77 -42.72
N THR A 70 -11.95 21.14 -43.85
CA THR A 70 -11.31 21.76 -45.01
C THR A 70 -12.31 22.37 -45.99
N THR A 71 -13.58 22.53 -45.60
CA THR A 71 -14.59 23.17 -46.45
C THR A 71 -14.13 24.59 -46.82
N GLY A 72 -13.95 24.83 -48.12
CA GLY A 72 -13.44 26.10 -48.66
C GLY A 72 -11.92 26.17 -48.83
N LEU A 73 -11.17 25.14 -48.45
CA LEU A 73 -9.74 25.01 -48.74
C LEU A 73 -9.53 24.28 -50.07
N TYR A 74 -8.56 24.76 -50.85
CA TYR A 74 -8.21 24.20 -52.14
C TYR A 74 -6.71 23.93 -52.20
N GLN A 75 -6.34 22.82 -52.82
CA GLN A 75 -4.97 22.49 -53.19
C GLN A 75 -4.71 22.86 -54.65
N LEU A 76 -3.44 23.04 -54.98
CA LEU A 76 -3.02 23.39 -56.33
C LEU A 76 -2.83 22.11 -57.16
N ALA A 77 -3.63 21.94 -58.22
CA ALA A 77 -3.71 20.68 -58.96
C ALA A 77 -2.69 20.56 -60.12
N ASN A 78 -2.19 21.68 -60.63
CA ASN A 78 -1.33 21.72 -61.84
C ASN A 78 0.06 22.32 -61.60
N ALA A 79 0.54 22.28 -60.35
CA ALA A 79 1.91 22.68 -60.01
C ALA A 79 2.92 21.65 -60.55
N ALA A 80 3.93 22.11 -61.28
CA ALA A 80 5.07 21.30 -61.69
C ALA A 80 6.29 21.60 -60.79
N VAL A 81 7.30 20.72 -60.83
CA VAL A 81 8.54 20.90 -60.07
C VAL A 81 9.21 22.24 -60.44
N GLY A 82 9.44 23.09 -59.45
CA GLY A 82 10.03 24.42 -59.63
C GLY A 82 9.03 25.55 -59.86
N ASP A 83 7.73 25.25 -59.98
CA ASP A 83 6.69 26.28 -60.01
C ASP A 83 6.49 26.88 -58.62
N THR A 84 6.30 28.19 -58.55
CA THR A 84 5.97 28.91 -57.30
C THR A 84 4.76 29.81 -57.52
N LEU A 85 3.93 29.99 -56.48
CA LEU A 85 2.81 30.93 -56.59
C LEU A 85 3.36 32.34 -56.80
N LYS A 86 2.74 33.08 -57.73
CA LYS A 86 3.09 34.48 -57.93
C LYS A 86 2.67 35.30 -56.73
N VAL A 87 3.61 36.07 -56.20
CA VAL A 87 3.39 36.99 -55.08
C VAL A 87 3.13 38.39 -55.64
N ALA A 88 2.03 39.01 -55.22
CA ALA A 88 1.73 40.40 -55.44
C ALA A 88 2.65 41.30 -54.61
N SER A 89 2.78 42.57 -54.98
CA SER A 89 3.58 43.54 -54.22
C SER A 89 3.12 43.76 -52.78
N ASN A 90 1.88 43.40 -52.45
CA ASN A 90 1.32 43.44 -51.10
C ASN A 90 1.50 42.12 -50.32
N GLY A 91 2.22 41.14 -50.87
CA GLY A 91 2.45 39.83 -50.23
C GLY A 91 1.36 38.78 -50.47
N ASN A 92 0.24 39.14 -51.11
CA ASN A 92 -0.81 38.18 -51.44
C ASN A 92 -0.41 37.31 -52.64
N PHE A 93 -0.94 36.09 -52.72
CA PHE A 93 -0.70 35.21 -53.85
C PHE A 93 -1.77 35.41 -54.94
N TRP A 94 -1.33 35.42 -56.20
CA TRP A 94 -2.22 35.37 -57.35
C TRP A 94 -2.64 33.92 -57.64
N GLY A 95 -3.78 33.73 -58.32
CA GLY A 95 -4.20 32.46 -58.90
C GLY A 95 -3.36 32.02 -60.10
N ALA A 96 -2.04 32.21 -60.06
CA ALA A 96 -1.11 31.92 -61.13
C ALA A 96 0.26 31.49 -60.58
N PHE A 97 0.90 30.58 -61.31
CA PHE A 97 2.27 30.18 -61.08
C PHE A 97 3.25 31.06 -61.85
N LYS A 98 4.42 31.27 -61.26
CA LYS A 98 5.66 31.53 -61.97
C LYS A 98 6.31 30.18 -62.20
N THR A 99 6.49 29.81 -63.45
CA THR A 99 7.14 28.55 -63.83
C THR A 99 8.64 28.63 -63.67
N ALA A 100 9.32 27.48 -63.65
CA ALA A 100 10.78 27.41 -63.47
C ALA A 100 11.57 28.20 -64.54
N ASP A 101 11.05 28.28 -65.76
CA ASP A 101 11.57 29.08 -66.89
C ASP A 101 11.16 30.56 -66.83
N GLY A 102 10.48 31.00 -65.77
CA GLY A 102 10.03 32.37 -65.57
C GLY A 102 8.73 32.75 -66.28
N ALA A 103 8.14 31.82 -67.04
CA ALA A 103 6.83 32.02 -67.66
C ALA A 103 5.68 31.97 -66.64
N SER A 104 4.45 32.12 -67.13
CA SER A 104 3.25 32.28 -66.29
C SER A 104 2.14 31.36 -66.76
N LYS A 105 1.54 30.62 -65.82
CA LYS A 105 0.33 29.83 -66.08
C LYS A 105 -0.67 29.98 -64.94
N PHE A 106 -1.95 29.81 -65.23
CA PHE A 106 -2.99 29.85 -64.20
C PHE A 106 -2.91 28.63 -63.27
N ALA A 107 -3.16 28.87 -61.98
CA ALA A 107 -3.27 27.81 -60.99
C ALA A 107 -4.67 27.18 -61.09
N GLN A 108 -4.71 25.86 -61.12
CA GLN A 108 -5.94 25.09 -60.98
C GLN A 108 -6.15 24.76 -59.50
N LEU A 109 -7.33 25.08 -59.00
CA LEU A 109 -7.73 24.83 -57.63
C LEU A 109 -8.58 23.56 -57.58
N GLN A 110 -8.13 22.57 -56.82
CA GLN A 110 -8.88 21.35 -56.54
C GLN A 110 -9.28 21.36 -55.06
N SER A 111 -10.52 21.01 -54.75
CA SER A 111 -10.98 20.95 -53.36
C SER A 111 -10.04 20.08 -52.53
N ALA A 112 -9.55 20.61 -51.41
CA ALA A 112 -8.78 19.82 -50.48
C ALA A 112 -9.69 18.72 -49.90
N GLY A 113 -9.22 17.47 -49.88
CA GLY A 113 -9.89 16.41 -49.12
C GLY A 113 -9.86 16.70 -47.61
N PRO A 114 -10.57 15.90 -46.78
CA PRO A 114 -10.46 16.02 -45.34
C PRO A 114 -8.99 15.81 -44.91
N LEU A 115 -8.43 16.77 -44.17
CA LEU A 115 -7.13 16.63 -43.54
C LEU A 115 -7.34 16.00 -42.17
N THR A 116 -6.79 14.80 -41.98
CA THR A 116 -6.75 14.15 -40.67
C THR A 116 -5.41 14.47 -40.01
N ALA A 117 -5.45 15.17 -38.88
CA ALA A 117 -4.30 15.38 -38.03
C ALA A 117 -4.44 14.49 -36.80
N THR A 118 -3.46 13.62 -36.58
CA THR A 118 -3.39 12.80 -35.39
C THR A 118 -2.65 13.57 -34.31
N THR A 119 -3.38 14.08 -33.30
CA THR A 119 -2.79 14.72 -32.13
C THR A 119 -2.71 13.73 -30.99
N GLN A 120 -1.51 13.52 -30.45
CA GLN A 120 -1.31 12.77 -29.23
C GLN A 120 -1.64 13.69 -28.05
N SER A 121 -2.90 13.73 -27.62
CA SER A 121 -3.28 14.38 -26.37
C SER A 121 -3.41 13.33 -25.27
N VAL A 122 -2.65 13.51 -24.18
CA VAL A 122 -2.81 12.70 -22.97
C VAL A 122 -4.03 13.26 -22.24
N ALA A 123 -5.01 12.43 -21.92
CA ALA A 123 -6.12 12.84 -21.07
C ALA A 123 -5.54 13.39 -19.75
N ALA A 124 -6.09 14.49 -19.24
CA ALA A 124 -5.61 15.07 -17.99
C ALA A 124 -5.80 14.07 -16.85
N ILE A 125 -4.69 13.51 -16.33
CA ILE A 125 -4.73 12.61 -15.17
C ILE A 125 -4.61 13.46 -13.92
N ASN A 126 -5.54 13.28 -12.97
CA ASN A 126 -5.44 13.89 -11.65
C ASN A 126 -4.36 13.16 -10.82
N PRO A 127 -3.25 13.82 -10.44
CA PRO A 127 -2.19 13.18 -9.65
C PRO A 127 -2.67 12.65 -8.29
N ALA A 128 -3.68 13.30 -7.68
CA ALA A 128 -4.27 12.85 -6.44
C ALA A 128 -4.96 11.48 -6.58
N THR A 129 -5.62 11.24 -7.71
CA THR A 129 -6.26 9.94 -8.00
C THR A 129 -5.21 8.85 -8.23
N MET A 130 -4.07 9.17 -8.86
CA MET A 130 -2.94 8.24 -8.98
C MET A 130 -2.33 7.89 -7.61
N MET A 131 -2.06 8.89 -6.77
CA MET A 131 -1.54 8.67 -5.42
C MET A 131 -2.50 7.84 -4.56
N MET A 132 -3.81 8.14 -4.62
CA MET A 132 -4.85 7.35 -3.95
C MET A 132 -4.90 5.91 -4.48
N ALA A 133 -4.79 5.69 -5.79
CA ALA A 133 -4.73 4.35 -6.36
C ALA A 133 -3.54 3.55 -5.81
N VAL A 134 -2.36 4.18 -5.70
CA VAL A 134 -1.17 3.54 -5.13
C VAL A 134 -1.34 3.26 -3.64
N ALA A 135 -1.96 4.17 -2.88
CA ALA A 135 -2.25 3.97 -1.46
C ALA A 135 -3.24 2.80 -1.23
N LEU A 136 -4.33 2.75 -2.00
CA LEU A 136 -5.30 1.66 -1.97
C LEU A 136 -4.65 0.32 -2.31
N PHE A 137 -3.80 0.29 -3.34
CA PHE A 137 -3.05 -0.92 -3.70
C PHE A 137 -2.13 -1.39 -2.58
N SER A 138 -1.41 -0.47 -1.93
CA SER A 138 -0.52 -0.79 -0.80
C SER A 138 -1.31 -1.47 0.34
N VAL A 139 -2.51 -1.00 0.66
CA VAL A 139 -3.36 -1.61 1.69
C VAL A 139 -3.90 -2.97 1.22
N GLU A 140 -4.43 -3.05 0.00
CA GLU A 140 -4.98 -4.29 -0.57
C GLU A 140 -3.97 -5.44 -0.57
N GLN A 141 -2.70 -5.16 -0.92
CA GLN A 141 -1.62 -6.17 -0.91
C GLN A 141 -1.37 -6.81 0.46
N LYS A 142 -1.72 -6.11 1.54
CA LYS A 142 -1.56 -6.59 2.92
C LYS A 142 -2.88 -6.99 3.58
N LEU A 143 -4.01 -6.82 2.90
CA LEU A 143 -5.33 -7.13 3.47
C LEU A 143 -5.45 -8.62 3.87
N GLY A 144 -4.95 -9.53 3.03
CA GLY A 144 -4.95 -10.97 3.37
C GLY A 144 -4.07 -11.31 4.59
N GLU A 145 -2.96 -10.59 4.79
CA GLU A 145 -2.10 -10.73 5.98
C GLU A 145 -2.82 -10.21 7.23
N ILE A 146 -3.46 -9.04 7.14
CA ILE A 146 -4.29 -8.45 8.20
C ILE A 146 -5.43 -9.41 8.59
N GLU A 147 -6.12 -10.00 7.62
CA GLU A 147 -7.20 -10.97 7.89
C GLU A 147 -6.67 -12.25 8.56
N LYS A 148 -5.52 -12.76 8.11
CA LYS A 148 -4.89 -13.95 8.71
C LYS A 148 -4.48 -13.67 10.16
N MET A 149 -3.82 -12.53 10.40
CA MET A 149 -3.41 -12.10 11.75
C MET A 149 -4.62 -11.91 12.66
N GLN A 150 -5.68 -11.25 12.18
CA GLN A 150 -6.93 -11.11 12.92
C GLN A 150 -7.50 -12.48 13.32
N LYS A 151 -7.67 -13.40 12.37
CA LYS A 151 -8.22 -14.74 12.64
C LYS A 151 -7.36 -15.49 13.65
N GLN A 152 -6.03 -15.38 13.54
CA GLN A 152 -5.11 -15.97 14.51
C GLN A 152 -5.33 -15.36 15.90
N ILE A 153 -5.29 -14.04 16.06
CA ILE A 153 -5.48 -13.37 17.36
C ILE A 153 -6.83 -13.75 17.99
N ILE A 154 -7.91 -13.75 17.21
CA ILE A 154 -9.27 -14.10 17.67
C ILE A 154 -9.36 -15.59 18.04
N SER A 155 -8.76 -16.50 17.26
CA SER A 155 -8.84 -17.95 17.52
C SER A 155 -8.29 -18.37 18.90
N PHE A 156 -7.43 -17.56 19.49
CA PHE A 156 -6.87 -17.80 20.82
C PHE A 156 -7.76 -17.29 21.96
N LEU A 157 -8.84 -16.57 21.68
CA LEU A 157 -9.72 -15.98 22.70
C LEU A 157 -10.74 -17.00 23.22
N GLU A 158 -11.03 -16.92 24.52
CA GLU A 158 -12.09 -17.71 25.12
C GLU A 158 -13.45 -17.09 24.75
N ILE A 159 -14.43 -17.93 24.39
CA ILE A 159 -15.78 -17.54 23.92
C ILE A 159 -16.51 -16.61 24.92
N GLU A 160 -16.10 -16.60 26.20
CA GLU A 160 -16.70 -15.75 27.22
C GLU A 160 -15.94 -14.43 27.45
N LYS A 161 -16.53 -13.35 26.90
CA LYS A 161 -16.73 -12.00 27.50
C LYS A 161 -16.32 -10.77 26.69
N GLU A 162 -15.77 -10.86 25.49
CA GLU A 162 -15.41 -9.65 24.71
C GLU A 162 -15.84 -9.66 23.24
N SER A 163 -17.10 -10.06 22.99
CA SER A 163 -17.74 -9.93 21.66
C SER A 163 -17.71 -8.50 21.09
N GLU A 164 -17.55 -7.49 21.95
CA GLU A 164 -17.41 -6.09 21.53
C GLU A 164 -16.10 -5.87 20.73
N ILE A 165 -14.95 -6.35 21.22
CA ILE A 165 -13.68 -6.12 20.52
C ILE A 165 -13.61 -6.94 19.24
N GLU A 166 -14.13 -8.16 19.25
CA GLU A 166 -14.23 -8.98 18.03
C GLU A 166 -15.12 -8.32 16.97
N ALA A 167 -16.28 -7.80 17.37
CA ALA A 167 -17.18 -7.06 16.48
C ALA A 167 -16.55 -5.77 15.95
N ASP A 168 -15.77 -5.06 16.77
CA ASP A 168 -15.03 -3.87 16.34
C ASP A 168 -14.02 -4.22 15.24
N VAL A 169 -13.26 -5.31 15.39
CA VAL A 169 -12.28 -5.73 14.38
C VAL A 169 -12.99 -6.18 13.10
N GLU A 170 -14.07 -6.96 13.19
CA GLU A 170 -14.86 -7.33 12.01
C GLU A 170 -15.44 -6.09 11.30
N THR A 171 -15.88 -5.09 12.07
CA THR A 171 -16.36 -3.81 11.53
C THR A 171 -15.24 -3.09 10.78
N LEU A 172 -14.04 -2.99 11.36
CA LEU A 172 -12.89 -2.38 10.68
C LEU A 172 -12.50 -3.13 9.39
N SER A 173 -12.48 -4.46 9.41
CA SER A 173 -12.19 -5.27 8.21
C SER A 173 -13.22 -5.01 7.10
N ASN A 174 -14.50 -4.93 7.47
CA ASN A 174 -15.57 -4.57 6.54
C ASN A 174 -15.41 -3.16 5.97
N ILE A 175 -14.95 -2.19 6.76
CA ILE A 175 -14.68 -0.82 6.30
C ILE A 175 -13.52 -0.83 5.30
N ILE A 176 -12.40 -1.47 5.61
CA ILE A 176 -11.22 -1.55 4.72
C ILE A 176 -11.61 -2.18 3.38
N ALA A 177 -12.29 -3.33 3.40
CA ALA A 177 -12.69 -4.03 2.19
C ALA A 177 -13.62 -3.20 1.29
N LYS A 178 -14.48 -2.38 1.89
CA LYS A 178 -15.42 -1.51 1.17
C LYS A 178 -14.82 -0.16 0.76
N TYR A 179 -13.76 0.30 1.43
CA TYR A 179 -13.19 1.62 1.22
C TYR A 179 -12.68 1.82 -0.21
N LYS A 180 -12.06 0.81 -0.84
CA LYS A 180 -11.62 0.91 -2.25
C LYS A 180 -12.74 1.25 -3.23
N LEU A 181 -13.98 0.85 -2.93
CA LEU A 181 -15.15 1.13 -3.77
C LEU A 181 -15.86 2.44 -3.39
N ASN A 182 -15.50 3.08 -2.28
CA ASN A 182 -16.27 4.18 -1.68
C ASN A 182 -15.38 5.34 -1.17
N TRP A 183 -14.09 5.39 -1.52
CA TRP A 183 -13.17 6.41 -1.03
C TRP A 183 -13.56 7.83 -1.46
N ASP A 184 -14.28 7.97 -2.57
CA ASP A 184 -14.81 9.21 -3.13
C ASP A 184 -16.28 9.48 -2.71
N ASN A 185 -16.89 8.59 -1.92
CA ASN A 185 -18.25 8.75 -1.41
C ASN A 185 -18.23 9.45 -0.05
N GLU A 186 -18.54 10.74 -0.04
CA GLU A 186 -18.52 11.58 1.17
C GLU A 186 -19.35 11.02 2.33
N HIS A 187 -20.53 10.46 2.06
CA HIS A 187 -21.38 9.88 3.10
C HIS A 187 -20.76 8.62 3.72
N PHE A 188 -20.20 7.75 2.89
CA PHE A 188 -19.49 6.57 3.35
C PHE A 188 -18.28 6.98 4.20
N VAL A 189 -17.49 7.93 3.71
CA VAL A 189 -16.28 8.41 4.38
C VAL A 189 -16.62 9.04 5.74
N ALA A 190 -17.53 10.00 5.79
CA ALA A 190 -17.88 10.71 7.02
C ALA A 190 -18.52 9.79 8.08
N SER A 191 -19.43 8.89 7.66
CA SER A 191 -20.08 7.95 8.58
C SER A 191 -19.07 6.97 9.18
N ASN A 192 -18.19 6.40 8.35
CA ASN A 192 -17.19 5.45 8.83
C ASN A 192 -16.07 6.13 9.60
N HIS A 193 -15.70 7.38 9.28
CA HIS A 193 -14.71 8.13 10.06
C HIS A 193 -15.12 8.25 11.53
N LYS A 194 -16.39 8.63 11.76
CA LYS A 194 -16.95 8.68 13.12
C LYS A 194 -16.93 7.31 13.81
N LEU A 195 -17.36 6.27 13.11
CA LEU A 195 -17.38 4.90 13.64
C LEU A 195 -15.96 4.43 14.03
N VAL A 196 -14.97 4.70 13.19
CA VAL A 196 -13.56 4.38 13.45
C VAL A 196 -13.03 5.12 14.68
N LEU A 197 -13.37 6.41 14.86
CA LEU A 197 -13.00 7.17 16.06
C LEU A 197 -13.64 6.59 17.34
N ASP A 198 -14.90 6.15 17.26
CA ASP A 198 -15.59 5.48 18.37
C ASP A 198 -14.91 4.15 18.74
N ILE A 199 -14.56 3.32 17.75
CA ILE A 199 -13.80 2.07 17.93
C ILE A 199 -12.42 2.35 18.55
N GLN A 200 -11.70 3.35 18.03
CA GLN A 200 -10.38 3.75 18.53
C GLN A 200 -10.45 4.14 20.02
N ARG A 201 -11.49 4.88 20.42
CA ARG A 201 -11.74 5.23 21.83
C ARG A 201 -12.01 3.99 22.68
N THR A 202 -12.85 3.07 22.22
CA THR A 202 -13.19 1.82 22.94
C THR A 202 -11.96 0.93 23.09
N ALA A 203 -11.19 0.72 22.02
CA ALA A 203 -9.94 -0.02 22.05
C ALA A 203 -8.94 0.58 23.05
N ARG A 204 -8.81 1.92 23.09
CA ARG A 204 -7.96 2.61 24.08
C ARG A 204 -8.43 2.42 25.51
N LYS A 205 -9.75 2.47 25.75
CA LYS A 205 -10.33 2.17 27.07
C LYS A 205 -9.99 0.74 27.50
N ASN A 206 -10.09 -0.23 26.60
CA ASN A 206 -9.82 -1.64 26.87
C ASN A 206 -8.32 -1.87 27.15
N MET A 207 -7.42 -1.30 26.35
CA MET A 207 -5.97 -1.30 26.62
C MET A 207 -5.64 -0.80 28.03
N ASN A 208 -6.17 0.37 28.41
CA ASN A 208 -5.96 0.94 29.74
C ASN A 208 -6.52 0.05 30.86
N GLY A 209 -7.67 -0.60 30.62
CA GLY A 209 -8.28 -1.54 31.56
C GLY A 209 -7.42 -2.79 31.75
N TYR A 210 -6.88 -3.35 30.66
CA TYR A 210 -6.02 -4.52 30.71
C TYR A 210 -4.67 -4.26 31.33
N GLN A 211 -4.05 -3.11 31.03
CA GLN A 211 -2.82 -2.67 31.69
C GLN A 211 -3.00 -2.67 33.21
N LYS A 212 -4.05 -2.02 33.74
CA LYS A 212 -4.33 -2.00 35.18
C LYS A 212 -4.53 -3.40 35.76
N LYS A 213 -5.30 -4.24 35.09
CA LYS A 213 -5.54 -5.63 35.50
C LYS A 213 -4.25 -6.46 35.55
N VAL A 214 -3.29 -6.20 34.65
CA VAL A 214 -1.98 -6.86 34.65
C VAL A 214 -1.10 -6.33 35.79
N ASP A 215 -1.07 -5.01 36.00
CA ASP A 215 -0.35 -4.37 37.10
C ASP A 215 -0.84 -4.87 38.47
N GLU A 216 -2.15 -5.11 38.63
CA GLU A 216 -2.72 -5.69 39.85
C GLU A 216 -2.17 -7.09 40.14
N VAL A 217 -1.96 -7.91 39.10
CA VAL A 217 -1.38 -9.25 39.26
C VAL A 217 0.09 -9.14 39.72
N LEU A 218 0.87 -8.25 39.08
CA LEU A 218 2.28 -8.02 39.41
C LEU A 218 2.47 -7.47 40.84
N ASN A 219 1.57 -6.62 41.30
CA ASN A 219 1.65 -5.97 42.62
C ASN A 219 0.99 -6.77 43.74
N SER A 220 0.37 -7.92 43.44
CA SER A 220 -0.30 -8.74 44.45
C SER A 220 0.74 -9.32 45.43
N LYS A 221 0.74 -8.80 46.67
CA LYS A 221 1.60 -9.27 47.77
C LYS A 221 1.12 -10.65 48.26
N LYS A 222 1.30 -11.72 47.48
CA LYS A 222 1.00 -13.08 47.96
C LYS A 222 2.24 -13.68 48.64
N PRO A 223 2.20 -13.91 49.96
CA PRO A 223 3.28 -14.57 50.68
C PRO A 223 3.18 -16.08 50.43
N VAL A 224 4.27 -16.69 49.98
CA VAL A 224 4.44 -18.14 49.81
C VAL A 224 3.56 -18.75 48.69
N VAL A 225 4.17 -18.89 47.51
CA VAL A 225 3.55 -19.53 46.35
C VAL A 225 3.53 -21.05 46.54
N VAL A 226 2.33 -21.63 46.63
CA VAL A 226 2.10 -23.06 46.44
C VAL A 226 2.18 -23.34 44.94
N GLN A 227 2.91 -24.38 44.51
CA GLN A 227 3.14 -24.74 43.10
C GLN A 227 1.85 -24.81 42.24
N ASN A 228 0.70 -25.09 42.86
CA ASN A 228 -0.65 -25.04 42.24
C ASN A 228 -1.11 -23.63 41.79
N GLN A 229 -0.45 -22.54 42.22
CA GLN A 229 -0.80 -21.16 41.83
C GLN A 229 -0.10 -20.68 40.55
N VAL A 230 1.01 -21.30 40.14
CA VAL A 230 1.77 -20.86 38.95
C VAL A 230 0.93 -21.03 37.68
N ASN A 231 0.34 -22.21 37.50
CA ASN A 231 -0.51 -22.51 36.34
C ASN A 231 -1.76 -21.63 36.27
N SER A 232 -2.37 -21.27 37.41
CA SER A 232 -3.54 -20.39 37.42
C SER A 232 -3.17 -18.94 37.14
N THR A 233 -2.06 -18.45 37.68
CA THR A 233 -1.52 -17.12 37.35
C THR A 233 -1.11 -17.01 35.89
N LEU A 234 -0.47 -18.05 35.33
CA LEU A 234 -0.10 -18.09 33.92
C LEU A 234 -1.32 -18.01 33.00
N ARG A 235 -2.35 -18.83 33.25
CA ARG A 235 -3.61 -18.79 32.47
C ARG A 235 -4.31 -17.44 32.57
N ASP A 236 -4.33 -16.86 33.77
CA ASP A 236 -4.94 -15.55 34.01
C ASP A 236 -4.19 -14.41 33.28
N LEU A 237 -2.86 -14.42 33.29
CA LEU A 237 -2.04 -13.49 32.52
C LEU A 237 -2.19 -13.72 31.01
N GLN A 238 -2.15 -14.97 30.53
CA GLN A 238 -2.40 -15.31 29.14
C GLN A 238 -3.73 -14.73 28.66
N LYS A 239 -4.82 -14.93 29.41
CA LYS A 239 -6.13 -14.37 29.09
C LYS A 239 -6.08 -12.84 28.97
N LYS A 240 -5.51 -12.16 29.96
CA LYS A 240 -5.39 -10.68 29.96
C LYS A 240 -4.57 -10.17 28.77
N PHE A 241 -3.43 -10.79 28.46
CA PHE A 241 -2.56 -10.36 27.37
C PHE A 241 -3.14 -10.64 25.99
N LYS A 242 -3.96 -11.68 25.83
CA LYS A 242 -4.67 -11.93 24.56
C LYS A 242 -5.68 -10.81 24.24
N TYR A 243 -6.50 -10.40 25.22
CA TYR A 243 -7.43 -9.29 25.01
C TYR A 243 -6.73 -7.92 24.94
N TYR A 244 -5.63 -7.72 25.68
CA TYR A 244 -4.79 -6.53 25.51
C TYR A 244 -4.20 -6.46 24.10
N ARG A 245 -3.66 -7.58 23.59
CA ARG A 245 -3.15 -7.69 22.22
C ARG A 245 -4.23 -7.37 21.20
N LEU A 246 -5.42 -7.97 21.34
CA LEU A 246 -6.55 -7.67 20.45
C LEU A 246 -6.90 -6.19 20.50
N SER A 247 -7.02 -5.59 21.69
CA SER A 247 -7.33 -4.16 21.84
C SER A 247 -6.30 -3.25 21.16
N LEU A 248 -5.01 -3.55 21.30
CA LEU A 248 -3.94 -2.78 20.67
C LEU A 248 -3.91 -2.97 19.14
N TYR A 249 -4.19 -4.18 18.67
CA TYR A 249 -4.36 -4.47 17.25
C TYR A 249 -5.54 -3.67 16.66
N THR A 250 -6.71 -3.71 17.29
CA THR A 250 -7.91 -2.94 16.91
C THR A 250 -7.63 -1.44 16.89
N PHE A 251 -6.95 -0.92 17.92
CA PHE A 251 -6.57 0.49 17.99
C PHE A 251 -5.67 0.90 16.81
N SER A 252 -4.68 0.07 16.48
CA SER A 252 -3.73 0.34 15.40
C SER A 252 -4.40 0.32 14.03
N MET A 253 -5.28 -0.67 13.82
CA MET A 253 -6.10 -0.80 12.61
C MET A 253 -7.06 0.39 12.44
N ALA A 254 -7.76 0.77 13.51
CA ALA A 254 -8.63 1.95 13.51
C ALA A 254 -7.85 3.23 13.21
N SER A 255 -6.66 3.40 13.80
CA SER A 255 -5.83 4.59 13.57
C SER A 255 -5.34 4.70 12.13
N MET A 256 -4.99 3.58 11.48
CA MET A 256 -4.69 3.58 10.04
C MET A 256 -5.90 3.99 9.21
N MET A 257 -7.07 3.44 9.55
CA MET A 257 -8.30 3.70 8.81
C MET A 257 -8.80 5.12 9.02
N GLU A 258 -8.55 5.71 10.18
CA GLU A 258 -8.82 7.11 10.48
C GLU A 258 -8.07 8.03 9.52
N ILE A 259 -6.77 7.80 9.29
CA ILE A 259 -5.95 8.60 8.36
C ILE A 259 -6.54 8.55 6.95
N MET A 260 -6.89 7.33 6.49
CA MET A 260 -7.46 7.13 5.16
C MET A 260 -8.83 7.80 5.01
N LEU A 261 -9.70 7.72 6.03
CA LEU A 261 -11.03 8.32 6.00
C LEU A 261 -11.00 9.84 6.20
N SER A 262 -10.09 10.36 7.01
CA SER A 262 -9.95 11.81 7.19
C SER A 262 -9.28 12.49 5.99
N GLY A 263 -8.50 11.72 5.22
CA GLY A 263 -7.68 12.25 4.13
C GLY A 263 -6.53 13.14 4.62
N ASN A 264 -6.21 13.11 5.93
CA ASN A 264 -5.13 13.91 6.50
C ASN A 264 -3.77 13.20 6.32
N PHE A 265 -3.22 13.30 5.12
CA PHE A 265 -1.96 12.63 4.77
C PHE A 265 -0.69 13.42 5.12
N LYS A 266 -0.79 14.47 5.96
CA LYS A 266 0.38 15.26 6.37
C LYS A 266 1.37 14.39 7.14
N GLU A 267 2.65 14.47 6.81
CA GLU A 267 3.69 13.66 7.43
C GLU A 267 3.74 13.79 8.95
N GLU A 268 3.62 15.00 9.50
CA GLU A 268 3.66 15.18 10.96
C GLU A 268 2.48 14.50 11.65
N TYR A 269 1.31 14.49 10.99
CA TYR A 269 0.10 13.85 11.52
C TYR A 269 0.24 12.33 11.54
N ILE A 270 0.61 11.74 10.40
CA ILE A 270 0.81 10.29 10.30
C ILE A 270 1.93 9.84 11.25
N THR A 271 3.03 10.59 11.30
CA THR A 271 4.17 10.28 12.19
C THR A 271 3.75 10.32 13.66
N GLY A 272 2.96 11.30 14.08
CA GLY A 272 2.45 11.36 15.45
C GLY A 272 1.60 10.14 15.83
N ILE A 273 0.76 9.65 14.91
CA ILE A 273 -0.03 8.42 15.13
C ILE A 273 0.87 7.18 15.19
N LYS A 274 1.86 7.09 14.29
CA LYS A 274 2.83 5.99 14.29
C LYS A 274 3.59 5.91 15.62
N GLU A 275 4.13 7.04 16.08
CA GLU A 275 4.85 7.13 17.35
C GLU A 275 3.96 6.75 18.54
N GLU A 276 2.66 7.09 18.51
CA GLU A 276 1.70 6.66 19.52
C GLU A 276 1.53 5.13 19.54
N ILE A 277 1.35 4.49 18.37
CA ILE A 277 1.22 3.04 18.26
C ILE A 277 2.51 2.33 18.72
N GLU A 278 3.67 2.85 18.35
CA GLU A 278 4.97 2.34 18.78
C GLU A 278 5.14 2.45 20.29
N LYS A 279 4.76 3.58 20.89
CA LYS A 279 4.77 3.78 22.34
C LYS A 279 3.85 2.79 23.05
N LEU A 280 2.63 2.59 22.56
CA LEU A 280 1.68 1.63 23.13
C LEU A 280 2.18 0.19 23.01
N SER A 281 2.78 -0.15 21.86
CA SER A 281 3.42 -1.46 21.63
C SER A 281 4.62 -1.69 22.55
N SER A 282 5.37 -0.63 22.86
CA SER A 282 6.47 -0.68 23.82
C SER A 282 5.96 -0.93 25.25
N VAL A 283 4.91 -0.22 25.69
CA VAL A 283 4.27 -0.44 27.01
C VAL A 283 3.76 -1.88 27.14
N TYR A 284 3.11 -2.41 26.10
CA TYR A 284 2.65 -3.79 26.05
C TYR A 284 3.81 -4.79 26.27
N ARG A 285 4.91 -4.61 25.53
CA ARG A 285 6.09 -5.51 25.61
C ARG A 285 6.82 -5.42 26.94
N ASP A 286 6.90 -4.22 27.53
CA ASP A 286 7.50 -4.03 28.86
C ASP A 286 6.69 -4.77 29.94
N LEU A 287 5.37 -4.60 29.95
CA LEU A 287 4.49 -5.33 30.87
C LEU A 287 4.59 -6.84 30.66
N PHE A 288 4.64 -7.29 29.40
CA PHE A 288 4.82 -8.71 29.08
C PHE A 288 6.12 -9.24 29.69
N GLY A 289 7.24 -8.53 29.51
CA GLY A 289 8.54 -8.89 30.08
C GLY A 289 8.53 -8.95 31.62
N GLN A 290 7.90 -7.97 32.27
CA GLN A 290 7.74 -7.98 33.74
C GLN A 290 6.94 -9.20 34.23
N CYS A 291 5.86 -9.56 33.52
CA CYS A 291 5.07 -10.75 33.81
C CYS A 291 5.83 -12.04 33.58
N SER A 292 6.63 -12.15 32.52
CA SER A 292 7.49 -13.30 32.28
C SER A 292 8.49 -13.51 33.43
N LEU A 293 9.18 -12.45 33.86
CA LEU A 293 10.10 -12.50 35.00
C LEU A 293 9.39 -12.89 36.31
N TYR A 294 8.17 -12.40 36.51
CA TYR A 294 7.35 -12.78 37.65
C TYR A 294 7.00 -14.27 37.62
N LEU A 295 6.57 -14.80 36.47
CA LEU A 295 6.25 -16.21 36.25
C LEU A 295 7.47 -17.13 36.47
N GLU A 296 8.66 -16.74 35.99
CA GLU A 296 9.93 -17.45 36.24
C GLU A 296 10.24 -17.50 37.75
N LYS A 297 10.07 -16.38 38.46
CA LYS A 297 10.34 -16.31 39.90
C LYS A 297 9.42 -17.22 40.71
N ILE A 298 8.15 -17.34 40.33
CA ILE A 298 7.17 -18.15 41.07
C ILE A 298 7.16 -19.63 40.68
N SER A 299 7.61 -19.99 39.47
CA SER A 299 7.74 -21.39 39.01
C SER A 299 8.92 -22.13 39.63
N GLY A 300 9.96 -21.40 40.07
CA GLY A 300 11.20 -22.02 40.55
C GLY A 300 12.01 -22.72 39.45
N VAL A 301 11.57 -22.58 38.19
CA VAL A 301 12.29 -23.04 36.99
C VAL A 301 13.16 -21.89 36.52
N SER A 302 14.48 -22.01 36.67
CA SER A 302 15.41 -21.15 35.95
C SER A 302 15.35 -21.53 34.48
N VAL A 303 14.60 -20.78 33.67
CA VAL A 303 14.70 -20.89 32.22
C VAL A 303 16.12 -20.48 31.84
N GLU A 304 16.83 -21.34 31.11
CA GLU A 304 18.20 -21.07 30.69
C GLU A 304 18.27 -19.71 29.99
N VAL A 305 19.14 -18.86 30.52
CA VAL A 305 19.38 -17.47 30.13
C VAL A 305 19.76 -17.32 28.64
N ASN A 306 19.93 -18.40 27.89
CA ASN A 306 20.15 -18.36 26.45
C ASN A 306 18.87 -18.08 25.63
N VAL A 307 17.67 -18.32 26.17
CA VAL A 307 16.40 -17.83 25.58
C VAL A 307 16.16 -16.36 25.95
N LEU A 308 16.61 -15.93 27.13
CA LEU A 308 16.49 -14.54 27.63
C LEU A 308 17.65 -13.60 27.24
N LYS A 309 18.81 -14.10 26.79
CA LYS A 309 19.92 -13.25 26.31
C LYS A 309 19.59 -12.51 25.01
N GLY A 310 18.52 -12.91 24.32
CA GLY A 310 17.93 -12.12 23.25
C GLY A 310 17.01 -10.99 23.72
N ILE A 311 16.72 -10.89 25.02
CA ILE A 311 15.58 -10.11 25.55
C ILE A 311 15.95 -9.11 26.67
N GLY A 312 17.18 -9.04 27.20
CA GLY A 312 17.44 -7.98 28.19
C GLY A 312 18.89 -7.70 28.56
N THR A 313 19.41 -6.56 28.11
CA THR A 313 19.81 -5.40 28.95
C THR A 313 20.44 -4.31 28.07
N ALA A 314 20.23 -3.04 28.45
CA ALA A 314 20.76 -1.80 27.88
C ALA A 314 19.94 -1.08 26.78
N SER A 315 18.82 -0.50 27.20
CA SER A 315 18.58 0.96 27.26
C SER A 315 18.97 1.93 26.12
N LYS A 316 19.38 1.54 24.90
CA LYS A 316 19.69 2.55 23.85
C LYS A 316 19.67 2.15 22.37
N ALA A 317 19.14 1.00 21.95
CA ALA A 317 19.10 0.63 20.52
C ALA A 317 17.71 0.17 20.07
N VAL A 318 16.88 1.16 19.70
CA VAL A 318 15.47 1.07 19.31
C VAL A 318 15.23 0.43 17.91
N GLY A 319 16.26 0.05 17.16
CA GLY A 319 16.11 -0.23 15.71
C GLY A 319 16.29 -1.67 15.20
N LYS A 320 16.57 -2.69 16.03
CA LYS A 320 16.97 -4.03 15.53
C LYS A 320 16.08 -5.22 15.93
N PHE A 321 14.92 -4.97 16.50
CA PHE A 321 14.02 -6.03 17.00
C PHE A 321 13.07 -6.63 15.93
N ILE A 322 13.31 -6.39 14.64
CA ILE A 322 12.51 -6.97 13.55
C ILE A 322 13.08 -8.33 13.07
N GLY A 323 14.36 -8.64 13.36
CA GLY A 323 15.06 -9.74 12.69
C GLY A 323 15.19 -11.07 13.45
N SER A 324 14.71 -11.20 14.69
CA SER A 324 15.07 -12.35 15.56
C SER A 324 13.91 -13.10 16.19
N ILE A 325 12.67 -12.84 15.80
CA ILE A 325 11.60 -13.82 15.97
C ILE A 325 11.87 -14.88 14.89
N PRO A 326 12.12 -16.16 15.22
CA PRO A 326 12.11 -17.19 14.20
C PRO A 326 10.76 -17.11 13.51
N LEU A 327 10.72 -16.78 12.22
CA LEU A 327 9.55 -17.08 11.39
C LEU A 327 9.26 -18.55 11.65
N VAL A 328 8.17 -18.83 12.37
CA VAL A 328 7.67 -20.19 12.51
C VAL A 328 7.29 -20.63 11.10
N LYS A 329 8.22 -21.32 10.43
CA LYS A 329 7.92 -22.04 9.20
C LYS A 329 6.78 -22.99 9.55
N GLU A 330 5.70 -22.95 8.78
CA GLU A 330 4.42 -23.67 8.95
C GLU A 330 4.55 -25.22 8.93
N GLY A 331 5.44 -25.81 9.71
CA GLY A 331 5.67 -27.26 9.66
C GLY A 331 6.26 -27.94 10.89
N GLN A 332 6.78 -27.21 11.89
CA GLN A 332 7.42 -27.85 13.06
C GLN A 332 6.50 -28.05 14.27
N VAL A 333 5.36 -27.34 14.32
CA VAL A 333 4.40 -27.48 15.42
C VAL A 333 3.59 -28.77 15.28
N ASP A 334 3.30 -29.20 14.05
CA ASP A 334 2.47 -30.38 13.77
C ASP A 334 3.20 -31.69 14.05
N GLU A 335 4.51 -31.77 13.78
CA GLU A 335 5.34 -32.94 14.12
C GLU A 335 5.56 -33.06 15.64
N PHE A 336 5.77 -31.95 16.34
CA PHE A 336 5.98 -31.96 17.80
C PHE A 336 4.71 -32.38 18.58
N LEU A 337 3.53 -31.99 18.08
CA LEU A 337 2.24 -32.35 18.68
C LEU A 337 1.79 -33.78 18.30
N GLN A 338 2.14 -34.30 17.11
CA GLN A 338 1.86 -35.68 16.74
C GLN A 338 2.73 -36.69 17.48
N ASP A 339 4.02 -36.40 17.71
CA ASP A 339 4.94 -37.33 18.35
C ASP A 339 4.69 -37.41 19.88
N SER A 340 4.19 -36.33 20.48
CA SER A 340 3.78 -36.27 21.88
C SER A 340 2.49 -37.04 22.19
N GLY A 341 1.72 -37.47 21.17
CA GLY A 341 0.43 -38.15 21.34
C GLY A 341 0.53 -39.61 21.80
N LYS A 342 1.71 -40.25 21.74
CA LYS A 342 1.83 -41.70 22.00
C LYS A 342 2.33 -42.12 23.38
N HIS A 343 2.84 -41.21 24.22
CA HIS A 343 3.28 -41.57 25.58
C HIS A 343 3.17 -40.39 26.57
N ILE A 344 1.96 -39.93 26.88
CA ILE A 344 1.78 -38.92 27.94
C ILE A 344 1.72 -39.60 29.30
N LYS A 345 2.90 -39.68 29.92
CA LYS A 345 3.06 -39.58 31.37
C LYS A 345 3.96 -38.37 31.62
N SER A 346 3.50 -37.19 31.21
CA SER A 346 4.28 -35.95 31.25
C SER A 346 4.41 -35.45 32.69
N ASN A 347 5.65 -35.27 33.14
CA ASN A 347 5.94 -34.69 34.45
C ASN A 347 5.54 -33.21 34.47
N ALA A 348 5.22 -32.68 35.67
CA ALA A 348 4.77 -31.30 35.86
C ALA A 348 5.66 -30.22 35.20
N LYS A 349 6.97 -30.50 35.06
CA LYS A 349 7.96 -29.63 34.43
C LYS A 349 7.78 -29.45 32.91
N GLU A 350 7.32 -30.48 32.19
CA GLU A 350 7.01 -30.38 30.74
C GLU A 350 5.75 -29.56 30.50
N ILE A 351 4.74 -29.74 31.35
CA ILE A 351 3.49 -28.98 31.31
C ILE A 351 3.78 -27.49 31.58
N GLU A 352 4.62 -27.19 32.56
CA GLU A 352 5.03 -25.82 32.90
C GLU A 352 5.82 -25.15 31.76
N MET A 353 6.72 -25.88 31.11
CA MET A 353 7.47 -25.39 29.94
C MET A 353 6.55 -25.09 28.74
N SER A 354 5.62 -26.00 28.43
CA SER A 354 4.67 -25.82 27.31
C SER A 354 3.78 -24.58 27.48
N ALA A 355 3.37 -24.29 28.71
CA ALA A 355 2.51 -23.15 29.01
C ALA A 355 3.29 -21.82 28.97
N ILE A 356 4.57 -21.82 29.34
CA ILE A 356 5.48 -20.67 29.16
C ILE A 356 5.70 -20.40 27.67
N THR A 357 5.90 -21.44 26.85
CA THR A 357 6.02 -21.28 25.39
C THR A 357 4.75 -20.66 24.78
N ALA A 358 3.56 -21.13 25.16
CA ALA A 358 2.29 -20.55 24.71
C ALA A 358 2.10 -19.08 25.15
N PHE A 359 2.71 -18.66 26.27
CA PHE A 359 2.72 -17.24 26.66
C PHE A 359 3.68 -16.41 25.79
N ALA A 360 4.81 -16.97 25.35
CA ALA A 360 5.74 -16.26 24.46
C ALA A 360 5.12 -15.92 23.09
N GLU A 361 4.19 -16.74 22.58
CA GLU A 361 3.48 -16.50 21.31
C GLU A 361 2.63 -15.22 21.28
N ILE A 362 2.26 -14.69 22.45
CA ILE A 362 1.50 -13.43 22.54
C ILE A 362 2.38 -12.22 22.83
N SER A 363 3.71 -12.36 22.89
CA SER A 363 4.64 -11.25 23.17
C SER A 363 4.63 -10.13 22.11
N ASN A 364 4.27 -10.44 20.86
CA ASN A 364 4.17 -9.47 19.79
C ASN A 364 2.71 -9.03 19.58
N PRO A 365 2.39 -7.72 19.66
CA PRO A 365 1.04 -7.25 19.43
C PRO A 365 0.60 -7.20 17.96
N GLU A 366 1.48 -7.53 17.00
CA GLU A 366 1.20 -7.56 15.54
C GLU A 366 0.73 -6.22 14.95
N THR A 367 1.25 -5.12 15.47
CA THR A 367 0.89 -3.76 15.01
C THR A 367 1.71 -3.27 13.82
N ARG A 368 2.82 -3.95 13.48
CA ARG A 368 3.79 -3.47 12.49
C ARG A 368 3.19 -3.35 11.09
N VAL A 369 2.28 -4.25 10.71
CA VAL A 369 1.61 -4.20 9.40
C VAL A 369 0.92 -2.85 9.17
N PHE A 370 0.28 -2.27 10.18
CA PHE A 370 -0.38 -0.96 10.09
C PHE A 370 0.62 0.19 10.02
N ILE A 371 1.70 0.10 10.80
CA ILE A 371 2.80 1.09 10.76
C ILE A 371 3.45 1.11 9.37
N ASP A 372 3.71 -0.05 8.78
CA ASP A 372 4.28 -0.15 7.44
C ASP A 372 3.36 0.48 6.38
N ARG A 373 2.03 0.36 6.52
CA ARG A 373 1.07 1.05 5.62
C ARG A 373 1.07 2.57 5.86
N MET A 374 1.23 3.03 7.09
CA MET A 374 1.40 4.45 7.39
C MET A 374 2.69 5.02 6.80
N GLU A 375 3.79 4.27 6.83
CA GLU A 375 5.04 4.63 6.17
C GLU A 375 4.90 4.69 4.65
N ASP A 376 4.17 3.75 4.05
CA ASP A 376 3.82 3.82 2.63
C ASP A 376 3.01 5.09 2.32
N MET A 377 2.02 5.45 3.15
CA MET A 377 1.25 6.69 2.98
C MET A 377 2.13 7.94 3.07
N ILE A 378 3.07 7.99 4.01
CA ILE A 378 4.06 9.08 4.09
C ILE A 378 4.87 9.15 2.80
N GLN A 379 5.40 8.02 2.33
CA GLN A 379 6.18 7.95 1.09
C GLN A 379 5.37 8.41 -0.13
N ILE A 380 4.11 8.00 -0.23
CA ILE A 380 3.22 8.34 -1.35
C ILE A 380 2.87 9.83 -1.36
N TYR A 381 2.43 10.39 -0.23
CA TYR A 381 1.85 11.74 -0.20
C TYR A 381 2.84 12.86 0.12
N ASN A 382 3.97 12.55 0.77
CA ASN A 382 4.91 13.58 1.24
C ASN A 382 6.29 13.50 0.58
N HIS A 383 6.66 12.34 0.04
CA HIS A 383 8.00 12.13 -0.56
C HIS A 383 7.96 11.81 -2.06
N THR A 384 6.79 11.77 -2.69
CA THR A 384 6.70 11.63 -4.16
C THR A 384 7.02 12.97 -4.82
N GLU A 385 8.09 13.02 -5.60
CA GLU A 385 8.40 14.17 -6.45
C GLU A 385 7.81 14.03 -7.84
N ARG A 386 7.83 12.81 -8.39
CA ARG A 386 7.43 12.54 -9.78
C ARG A 386 6.58 11.29 -9.87
N ILE A 387 5.52 11.39 -10.68
CA ILE A 387 4.71 10.24 -11.09
C ILE A 387 5.05 9.94 -12.54
N CYS A 388 5.49 8.71 -12.81
CA CYS A 388 5.77 8.22 -14.16
C CYS A 388 4.92 6.97 -14.40
N PHE A 389 4.60 6.67 -15.66
CA PHE A 389 3.94 5.42 -16.00
C PHE A 389 4.37 4.95 -17.39
N ASP A 390 4.36 3.65 -17.60
CA ASP A 390 4.53 3.00 -18.89
C ASP A 390 3.29 2.16 -19.25
N ASP A 391 3.39 1.29 -20.25
CA ASP A 391 2.31 0.39 -20.67
C ASP A 391 1.89 -0.62 -19.60
N LYS A 392 2.68 -0.80 -18.53
CA LYS A 392 2.51 -1.86 -17.53
C LYS A 392 2.34 -1.35 -16.12
N LYS A 393 3.01 -0.27 -15.73
CA LYS A 393 3.13 0.16 -14.33
C LYS A 393 3.06 1.67 -14.17
N ILE A 394 2.55 2.09 -13.02
CA ILE A 394 2.71 3.43 -12.46
C ILE A 394 3.88 3.38 -11.47
N TYR A 395 4.71 4.42 -11.46
CA TYR A 395 5.87 4.61 -10.59
C TYR A 395 5.73 5.93 -9.85
N LEU A 396 5.78 5.89 -8.52
CA LEU A 396 5.98 7.07 -7.66
C LEU A 396 7.46 7.12 -7.27
N ILE A 397 8.14 8.16 -7.73
CA ILE A 397 9.57 8.34 -7.55
C ILE A 397 9.81 9.28 -6.36
N ALA A 398 10.62 8.82 -5.41
CA ALA A 398 11.03 9.62 -4.26
C ALA A 398 12.04 10.71 -4.64
N GLY A 399 11.96 11.85 -3.94
CA GLY A 399 12.97 12.92 -3.94
C GLY A 399 14.20 12.64 -3.10
#